data_AF-A0A023PZS3-F1
#
_entry.id   AF-A0A023PZS3-F1
#
_cell.length_a   1.000
_cell.length_b   1.000
_cell.length_c   1.000
_cell.angle_alpha   90.00
_cell.angle_beta   90.00
_cell.angle_gamma   90.00
#
_symmetry.space_group_name_H-M   'P 1'
#
loop_
_entity.id
_entity.type
_entity.pdbx_description
1 polymer ?
#
loop_
_entity_poly.entity_id
_entity_poly.type
_entity_poly.pdbx_seq_one_letter_code
_entity_poly.pdbx_strand_id
1 'polypeptide(L)'
;MADHDDAPEKIKCLECGKEFSFLAPHLSKAHQMNARQYRERWSIPLHTPLASAEHSRQCRENVLRRIRRGEIRPTDQLALMAEGRKNAPERAASTRLHKVAAANVARVHQIWKHSPVVKVVPDTLRDEAVQRMTARKVTGEKVKDIAADLNLSVGCLYKWVANAK
;
A
#
# COMPACT_ATOMS: atom_id res chain seq x y z
N MET A 1 -9.80 6.89 -20.79
CA MET A 1 -8.41 6.91 -20.30
C MET A 1 -7.56 7.24 -21.49
N ALA A 2 -6.93 8.41 -21.52
CA ALA A 2 -6.20 8.88 -22.69
C ALA A 2 -4.97 7.99 -22.91
N ASP A 3 -5.01 7.14 -23.93
CA ASP A 3 -3.83 6.53 -24.52
C ASP A 3 -2.94 7.68 -25.01
N HIS A 4 -1.96 8.09 -24.21
CA HIS A 4 -0.86 8.92 -24.71
C HIS A 4 -0.05 8.01 -25.65
N ASP A 5 -0.34 8.12 -26.94
CA ASP A 5 0.29 7.36 -28.02
C ASP A 5 1.77 7.75 -28.25
N ASP A 6 2.28 8.76 -27.54
CA ASP A 6 3.67 9.28 -27.62
C ASP A 6 4.67 8.53 -26.72
N ALA A 7 4.44 7.24 -26.46
CA ALA A 7 5.37 6.46 -25.67
C ALA A 7 6.49 5.90 -26.57
N PRO A 8 7.78 6.06 -26.19
CA PRO A 8 8.89 5.71 -27.06
C PRO A 8 8.91 4.21 -27.39
N GLU A 9 9.17 3.90 -28.66
CA GLU A 9 9.25 2.53 -29.18
C GLU A 9 10.41 1.74 -28.54
N LYS A 10 11.44 2.42 -28.05
CA LYS A 10 12.60 1.82 -27.37
C LYS A 10 12.94 2.59 -26.10
N ILE A 11 13.42 1.88 -25.10
CA ILE A 11 13.88 2.47 -23.83
C ILE A 11 15.40 2.40 -23.79
N LYS A 12 16.03 3.53 -23.45
CA LYS A 12 17.47 3.63 -23.25
C LYS A 12 17.87 3.14 -21.85
N CYS A 13 18.86 2.28 -21.77
CA CYS A 13 19.50 1.91 -20.52
C CYS A 13 20.36 3.07 -20.02
N LEU A 14 20.18 3.49 -18.77
CA LEU A 14 20.90 4.61 -18.17
C LEU A 14 22.33 4.24 -17.76
N GLU A 15 22.65 2.95 -17.64
CA GLU A 15 24.00 2.46 -17.30
C GLU A 15 24.92 2.40 -18.54
N CYS A 16 24.41 1.88 -19.66
CA CYS A 16 25.22 1.62 -20.85
C CYS A 16 24.81 2.45 -22.08
N GLY A 17 23.73 3.22 -22.01
CA GLY A 17 23.25 4.08 -23.09
C GLY A 17 22.64 3.34 -24.29
N LYS A 18 22.54 2.01 -24.26
CA LYS A 18 21.96 1.21 -25.36
C LYS A 18 20.44 1.18 -25.29
N GLU A 19 19.80 1.04 -26.44
CA GLU A 19 18.35 0.99 -26.59
C GLU A 19 17.82 -0.44 -26.62
N PHE A 20 16.76 -0.70 -25.86
CA PHE A 20 16.12 -2.01 -25.77
C PHE A 20 14.59 -1.87 -25.72
N SER A 21 13.90 -2.89 -26.22
CA SER A 21 12.44 -2.98 -26.07
C SER A 21 12.02 -3.39 -24.65
N PHE A 22 12.88 -4.13 -23.94
CA PHE A 22 12.68 -4.54 -22.54
C PHE A 22 14.00 -4.59 -21.78
N LEU A 23 14.12 -3.82 -20.69
CA LEU A 23 15.38 -3.66 -19.97
C LEU A 23 15.72 -4.82 -19.03
N ALA A 24 14.74 -5.50 -18.43
CA ALA A 24 15.01 -6.46 -17.34
C ALA A 24 15.99 -7.60 -17.71
N PRO A 25 15.92 -8.24 -18.90
CA PRO A 25 16.87 -9.27 -19.30
C PRO A 25 18.28 -8.71 -19.53
N HIS A 26 18.37 -7.48 -20.06
CA HIS A 26 19.64 -6.79 -20.25
C HIS A 26 20.30 -6.46 -18.91
N LEU A 27 19.54 -5.93 -17.95
CA LEU A 27 20.03 -5.62 -16.60
C LEU A 27 20.63 -6.86 -15.92
N SER A 28 19.95 -8.00 -16.02
CA SER A 28 20.43 -9.25 -15.44
C SER A 28 21.70 -9.77 -16.11
N LYS A 29 21.80 -9.70 -17.44
CA LYS A 29 22.94 -10.27 -18.19
C LYS A 29 24.17 -9.36 -18.23
N ALA A 30 23.97 -8.06 -18.48
CA ALA A 30 25.05 -7.10 -18.67
C ALA A 30 25.52 -6.45 -17.37
N HIS A 31 24.59 -6.26 -16.42
CA HIS A 31 24.84 -5.48 -15.21
C HIS A 31 24.66 -6.29 -13.91
N GLN A 32 24.29 -7.57 -14.01
CA GLN A 32 24.10 -8.49 -12.88
C GLN A 32 23.19 -7.91 -11.78
N MET A 33 22.25 -7.05 -12.18
CA MET A 33 21.32 -6.37 -11.28
C MET A 33 19.87 -6.68 -11.66
N ASN A 34 18.99 -6.62 -10.67
CA ASN A 34 17.56 -6.77 -10.90
C ASN A 34 16.88 -5.42 -11.20
N ALA A 35 15.64 -5.47 -11.71
CA ALA A 35 14.86 -4.28 -12.03
C ALA A 35 14.62 -3.35 -10.82
N ARG A 36 14.56 -3.90 -9.61
CA ARG A 36 14.35 -3.12 -8.38
C ARG A 36 15.59 -2.31 -8.01
N GLN A 37 16.77 -2.94 -8.02
CA GLN A 37 18.05 -2.29 -7.77
C GLN A 37 18.33 -1.19 -8.79
N TYR A 38 18.01 -1.46 -10.07
CA TYR A 38 18.12 -0.45 -11.12
C TYR A 38 17.20 0.76 -10.86
N ARG A 39 15.96 0.52 -10.42
CA ARG A 39 15.02 1.60 -10.07
C ARG A 39 15.50 2.42 -8.88
N GLU A 40 16.00 1.77 -7.84
CA GLU A 40 16.55 2.45 -6.65
C GLU A 40 17.78 3.30 -7.01
N ARG A 41 18.67 2.78 -7.87
CA ARG A 41 19.89 3.49 -8.28
C ARG A 41 19.62 4.75 -9.11
N TRP A 42 18.63 4.69 -9.99
CA TRP A 42 18.28 5.79 -10.90
C TRP A 42 17.06 6.60 -10.43
N SER A 43 16.60 6.39 -9.19
CA SER A 43 15.42 7.04 -8.62
C SER A 43 14.17 6.95 -9.52
N ILE A 44 14.00 5.81 -10.22
CA ILE A 44 12.86 5.58 -11.11
C ILE A 44 11.66 5.11 -10.28
N PRO A 45 10.48 5.75 -10.41
CA PRO A 45 9.28 5.32 -9.70
C PRO A 45 8.88 3.86 -9.99
N LEU A 46 8.31 3.19 -9.00
CA LEU A 46 7.91 1.78 -9.11
C LEU A 46 6.84 1.52 -10.19
N HIS A 47 6.03 2.54 -10.49
CA HIS A 47 4.95 2.42 -11.47
C HIS A 47 5.42 2.64 -12.92
N THR A 48 6.64 3.14 -13.13
CA THR A 48 7.16 3.40 -14.47
C THR A 48 7.60 2.11 -15.15
N PRO A 49 7.03 1.73 -16.31
CA PRO A 49 7.40 0.49 -16.99
C PRO A 49 8.86 0.54 -17.47
N LEU A 50 9.58 -0.56 -17.28
CA LEU A 50 10.93 -0.77 -17.85
C LEU A 50 10.86 -1.51 -19.21
N ALA A 51 9.69 -1.50 -19.83
CA ALA A 51 9.40 -2.07 -21.13
C ALA A 51 8.82 -0.98 -22.03
N SER A 52 9.24 -0.96 -23.29
CA SER A 52 8.73 -0.07 -24.31
C SER A 52 7.22 -0.23 -24.49
N ALA A 53 6.59 0.79 -25.07
CA ALA A 53 5.18 0.73 -25.43
C ALA A 53 4.89 -0.36 -26.47
N GLU A 54 5.78 -0.52 -27.45
CA GLU A 54 5.69 -1.58 -28.46
C GLU A 54 5.72 -2.98 -27.83
N HIS A 55 6.70 -3.25 -26.96
CA HIS A 55 6.77 -4.54 -26.27
C HIS A 55 5.51 -4.80 -25.42
N SER A 56 5.01 -3.75 -24.74
CA SER A 56 3.78 -3.84 -23.95
C SER A 56 2.55 -4.14 -24.83
N ARG A 57 2.44 -3.51 -26.01
CA ARG A 57 1.41 -3.79 -27.02
C ARG A 57 1.51 -5.23 -27.52
N GLN A 58 2.71 -5.68 -27.86
CA GLN A 58 2.96 -7.03 -28.36
C GLN A 58 2.58 -8.10 -27.32
N CYS A 59 2.93 -7.92 -26.04
CA CYS A 59 2.51 -8.81 -24.97
C CYS A 59 0.98 -8.88 -24.85
N ARG A 60 0.28 -7.74 -24.88
CA ARG A 60 -1.19 -7.69 -24.85
C ARG A 60 -1.80 -8.42 -26.03
N GLU A 61 -1.30 -8.18 -27.24
CA GLU A 61 -1.81 -8.80 -28.46
C GLU A 61 -1.61 -10.33 -28.46
N ASN A 62 -0.47 -10.81 -27.96
CA ASN A 62 -0.22 -12.24 -27.79
C ASN A 62 -1.26 -12.87 -26.86
N VAL A 63 -1.53 -12.26 -25.69
CA VAL A 63 -2.57 -12.74 -24.77
C VAL A 63 -3.95 -12.76 -25.44
N LEU A 64 -4.33 -11.69 -26.15
CA LEU A 64 -5.60 -11.64 -26.89
C LEU A 64 -5.69 -12.72 -27.98
N ARG A 65 -4.58 -13.01 -28.66
CA ARG A 65 -4.50 -14.06 -29.67
C ARG A 65 -4.73 -15.44 -29.05
N ARG A 66 -4.15 -15.71 -27.88
CA ARG A 66 -4.36 -16.95 -27.12
C ARG A 66 -5.80 -17.08 -26.65
N ILE A 67 -6.43 -15.97 -26.23
CA ILE A 67 -7.86 -15.94 -25.90
C ILE A 67 -8.70 -16.27 -27.15
N ARG A 68 -8.41 -15.67 -28.30
CA ARG A 68 -9.12 -15.95 -29.56
C ARG A 68 -8.97 -17.40 -30.02
N ARG A 69 -7.82 -18.02 -29.77
CA ARG A 69 -7.56 -19.45 -30.04
C ARG A 69 -8.23 -20.39 -29.04
N GLY A 70 -8.80 -19.88 -27.95
CA GLY A 70 -9.39 -20.68 -26.89
C GLY A 70 -8.37 -21.30 -25.93
N GLU A 71 -7.07 -21.03 -26.07
CA GLU A 71 -6.02 -21.51 -25.16
C GLU A 71 -6.15 -20.90 -23.74
N ILE A 72 -6.69 -19.69 -23.65
CA ILE A 72 -7.00 -19.01 -22.39
C ILE A 72 -8.47 -18.62 -22.40
N ARG A 73 -9.22 -19.07 -21.41
CA ARG A 73 -10.61 -18.65 -21.18
C ARG A 73 -10.65 -17.79 -19.91
N PRO A 74 -10.81 -16.45 -20.03
CA PRO A 74 -10.76 -15.55 -18.88
C PRO A 74 -11.79 -15.89 -17.80
N THR A 75 -12.98 -16.34 -18.18
CA THR A 75 -14.04 -16.76 -17.26
C THR A 75 -13.60 -17.94 -16.39
N ASP A 76 -12.95 -18.94 -16.99
CA ASP A 76 -12.49 -20.13 -16.28
C ASP A 76 -11.34 -19.76 -15.33
N GLN A 77 -10.45 -18.86 -15.74
CA GLN A 77 -9.39 -18.34 -14.89
C GLN A 77 -9.94 -17.59 -13.67
N LEU A 78 -10.99 -16.76 -13.85
CA LEU A 78 -11.66 -16.08 -12.74
C LEU A 78 -12.34 -17.07 -11.79
N ALA A 79 -12.99 -18.10 -12.32
CA ALA A 79 -13.62 -19.16 -11.52
C ALA A 79 -12.57 -19.92 -10.69
N LEU A 80 -11.44 -20.30 -11.31
CA LEU A 80 -10.31 -20.93 -10.62
C LEU A 80 -9.72 -20.04 -9.53
N MET A 81 -9.58 -18.74 -9.76
CA MET A 81 -9.12 -17.79 -8.74
C MET A 81 -10.11 -17.66 -7.58
N ALA A 82 -11.41 -17.63 -7.86
CA ALA A 82 -12.46 -17.59 -6.84
C ALA A 82 -12.46 -18.86 -6.00
N GLU A 83 -12.33 -20.03 -6.64
CA GLU A 83 -12.24 -21.32 -5.98
C GLU A 83 -10.99 -21.43 -5.12
N GLY A 84 -9.84 -20.99 -5.64
CA GLY A 84 -8.60 -20.90 -4.87
C GLY A 84 -8.71 -19.97 -3.66
N ARG A 85 -9.51 -18.90 -3.75
CA ARG A 85 -9.78 -18.02 -2.59
C ARG A 85 -10.69 -18.69 -1.56
N LYS A 86 -11.69 -19.46 -1.98
CA LYS A 86 -12.58 -20.22 -1.07
C LYS A 86 -11.82 -21.32 -0.33
N ASN A 87 -10.95 -22.01 -1.06
CA ASN A 87 -10.13 -23.12 -0.55
C ASN A 87 -8.79 -22.64 0.04
N ALA A 88 -8.53 -21.34 0.05
CA ALA A 88 -7.35 -20.80 0.68
C ALA A 88 -7.40 -21.18 2.17
N PRO A 89 -6.35 -21.80 2.73
CA PRO A 89 -6.33 -22.07 4.16
C PRO A 89 -6.55 -20.74 4.88
N GLU A 90 -7.42 -20.75 5.88
CA GLU A 90 -7.53 -19.62 6.78
C GLU A 90 -6.11 -19.27 7.23
N ARG A 91 -5.68 -18.02 7.04
CA ARG A 91 -4.33 -17.61 7.41
C ARG A 91 -4.17 -17.99 8.88
N ALA A 92 -3.35 -19.01 9.15
CA ALA A 92 -3.11 -19.46 10.50
C ALA A 92 -2.77 -18.21 11.33
N ALA A 93 -3.47 -18.04 12.45
CA ALA A 93 -3.20 -16.92 13.34
C ALA A 93 -1.69 -16.85 13.55
N SER A 94 -1.11 -15.66 13.37
CA SER A 94 0.34 -15.49 13.45
C SER A 94 0.85 -16.17 14.71
N THR A 95 1.92 -16.95 14.56
CA THR A 95 2.46 -17.72 15.69
C THR A 95 2.80 -16.77 16.84
N ARG A 96 2.75 -17.26 18.08
CA ARG A 96 3.11 -16.44 19.25
C ARG A 96 4.49 -15.77 19.06
N LEU A 97 5.46 -16.51 18.52
CA LEU A 97 6.79 -15.99 18.20
C LEU A 97 6.74 -14.86 17.17
N HIS A 98 5.94 -14.99 16.11
CA HIS A 98 5.77 -13.94 15.11
C HIS A 98 5.12 -12.69 15.72
N LYS A 99 4.11 -12.84 16.59
CA LYS A 99 3.49 -11.71 17.31
C LYS A 99 4.49 -10.99 18.20
N VAL A 100 5.32 -11.73 18.95
CA VAL A 100 6.37 -11.17 19.81
C VAL A 100 7.43 -10.46 18.99
N ALA A 101 7.90 -11.07 17.90
CA ALA A 101 8.87 -10.45 17.00
C ALA A 101 8.31 -9.15 16.39
N ALA A 102 7.07 -9.17 15.88
CA ALA A 102 6.41 -7.98 15.36
C ALA A 102 6.26 -6.87 16.43
N ALA A 103 5.88 -7.24 17.66
CA ALA A 103 5.80 -6.29 18.77
C ALA A 103 7.16 -5.69 19.13
N ASN A 104 8.22 -6.50 19.12
CA ASN A 104 9.59 -6.03 19.35
C ASN A 104 10.05 -5.08 18.27
N VAL A 105 9.86 -5.41 16.99
CA VAL A 105 10.18 -4.53 15.85
C VAL A 105 9.44 -3.20 15.98
N ALA A 106 8.14 -3.24 16.27
CA ALA A 106 7.33 -2.03 16.45
C ALA A 106 7.85 -1.15 17.60
N ARG A 107 8.23 -1.76 18.73
CA ARG A 107 8.80 -1.08 19.90
C ARG A 107 10.18 -0.48 19.63
N VAL A 108 11.06 -1.21 18.96
CA VAL A 108 12.41 -0.76 18.62
C VAL A 108 12.36 0.44 17.70
N HIS A 109 11.54 0.39 16.65
CA HIS A 109 11.47 1.45 15.65
C HIS A 109 10.45 2.55 15.98
N GLN A 110 9.70 2.40 17.08
CA GLN A 110 8.66 3.33 17.54
C GLN A 110 7.82 3.87 16.37
N ILE A 111 7.35 2.97 15.49
CA ILE A 111 6.82 3.30 14.16
C ILE A 111 5.67 4.32 14.26
N TRP A 112 4.90 4.28 15.35
CA TRP A 112 3.81 5.22 15.64
C TRP A 112 4.23 6.67 15.91
N LYS A 113 5.51 6.95 16.20
CA LYS A 113 6.01 8.32 16.33
C LYS A 113 6.39 8.96 15.00
N HIS A 114 6.77 8.13 14.01
CA HIS A 114 7.26 8.59 12.71
C HIS A 114 6.22 8.42 11.60
N SER A 115 5.21 7.57 11.81
CA SER A 115 4.19 7.30 10.80
C SER A 115 3.31 8.53 10.58
N PRO A 116 3.24 9.07 9.36
CA PRO A 116 2.39 10.22 9.03
C PRO A 116 0.89 9.90 9.16
N VAL A 117 0.53 8.61 9.28
CA VAL A 117 -0.86 8.14 9.46
C VAL A 117 -1.31 8.23 10.92
N VAL A 118 -0.38 8.21 11.89
CA VAL A 118 -0.72 8.30 13.30
C VAL A 118 -0.89 9.76 13.69
N LYS A 119 -2.15 10.18 13.88
CA LYS A 119 -2.47 11.50 14.41
C LYS A 119 -2.04 11.58 15.88
N VAL A 120 -0.90 12.21 16.14
CA VAL A 120 -0.48 12.53 17.51
C VAL A 120 -1.35 13.69 18.00
N VAL A 121 -2.18 13.43 19.01
CA VAL A 121 -2.97 14.48 19.66
C VAL A 121 -2.13 15.08 20.79
N PRO A 122 -1.96 16.42 20.87
CA PRO A 122 -1.26 17.06 21.97
C PRO A 122 -1.93 16.75 23.31
N ASP A 123 -1.12 16.60 24.37
CA ASP A 123 -1.64 16.21 25.68
C ASP A 123 -2.60 17.25 26.27
N THR A 124 -2.40 18.53 25.97
CA THR A 124 -3.33 19.61 26.36
C THR A 124 -4.74 19.41 25.83
N LEU A 125 -4.88 18.97 24.56
CA LEU A 125 -6.17 18.70 23.93
C LEU A 125 -6.81 17.44 24.53
N ARG A 126 -6.00 16.46 24.92
CA ARG A 126 -6.48 15.27 25.64
C ARG A 126 -7.02 15.66 27.03
N ASP A 127 -6.31 16.49 27.77
CA ASP A 127 -6.70 16.91 29.11
C ASP A 127 -7.99 17.75 29.07
N GLU A 128 -8.09 18.68 28.12
CA GLU A 128 -9.31 19.45 27.87
C GLU A 128 -10.50 18.55 27.53
N ALA A 129 -10.30 17.57 26.65
CA ALA A 129 -11.33 16.59 26.28
C ALA A 129 -11.83 15.79 27.49
N VAL A 130 -10.92 15.35 28.37
CA VAL A 130 -11.27 14.61 29.60
C VAL A 130 -11.99 15.52 30.60
N GLN A 131 -11.55 16.77 30.76
CA GLN A 131 -12.17 17.75 31.63
C GLN A 131 -13.62 18.06 31.20
N ARG A 132 -13.86 18.33 29.91
CA ARG A 132 -15.22 18.58 29.40
C ARG A 132 -16.11 17.36 29.51
N MET A 133 -15.58 16.18 29.22
CA MET A 133 -16.34 14.93 29.34
C MET A 133 -16.76 14.58 30.77
N THR A 134 -15.91 14.89 31.76
CA THR A 134 -16.23 14.69 33.19
C THR A 134 -17.19 15.76 33.70
N ALA A 135 -17.01 17.02 33.29
CA ALA A 135 -17.87 18.14 33.62
C ALA A 135 -19.24 18.12 32.91
N ARG A 136 -19.45 17.28 31.89
CA ARG A 136 -20.69 17.25 31.07
C ARG A 136 -21.99 17.18 31.88
N LYS A 137 -21.97 16.48 33.04
CA LYS A 137 -23.15 16.34 33.91
C LYS A 137 -23.57 17.66 34.54
N VAL A 138 -22.63 18.59 34.70
CA VAL A 138 -22.83 19.93 35.26
C VAL A 138 -23.09 20.93 34.14
N THR A 139 -22.34 20.87 33.03
CA THR A 139 -22.45 21.82 31.92
C THR A 139 -23.60 21.52 30.94
N GLY A 140 -24.12 20.29 30.92
CA GLY A 140 -25.18 19.87 30.00
C GLY A 140 -24.73 19.70 28.55
N GLU A 141 -23.43 19.81 28.26
CA GLU A 141 -22.89 19.66 26.91
C GLU A 141 -23.11 18.24 26.36
N LYS A 142 -23.51 18.13 25.08
CA LYS A 142 -23.62 16.84 24.42
C LYS A 142 -22.24 16.38 23.98
N VAL A 143 -21.98 15.08 24.13
CA VAL A 143 -20.71 14.46 23.71
C VAL A 143 -20.41 14.65 22.22
N LYS A 144 -21.45 14.73 21.38
CA LYS A 144 -21.31 15.01 19.94
C LYS A 144 -20.75 16.42 19.67
N ASP A 145 -21.16 17.39 20.49
CA ASP A 145 -20.76 18.78 20.32
C ASP A 145 -19.29 18.97 20.78
N ILE A 146 -18.91 18.34 21.90
CA ILE A 146 -17.52 18.28 22.38
C ILE A 146 -16.61 17.62 21.33
N ALA A 147 -17.07 16.52 20.71
CA ALA A 147 -16.32 15.82 19.69
C ALA A 147 -16.13 16.66 18.41
N ALA A 148 -17.17 17.39 17.99
CA ALA A 148 -17.09 18.27 16.83
C ALA A 148 -16.15 19.45 17.08
N ASP A 149 -16.22 20.07 18.26
CA ASP A 149 -15.41 21.23 18.64
C ASP A 149 -13.92 20.89 18.73
N LEU A 150 -13.58 19.75 19.35
CA LEU A 150 -12.20 19.28 19.48
C LEU A 150 -11.69 18.54 18.23
N ASN A 151 -12.52 18.41 17.19
CA ASN A 151 -12.23 17.63 15.98
C ASN A 151 -11.79 16.17 16.28
N LEU A 152 -12.50 15.54 17.21
CA LEU A 152 -12.25 14.18 17.69
C LEU A 152 -13.43 13.25 17.38
N SER A 153 -13.19 11.94 17.42
CA SER A 153 -14.29 10.97 17.38
C SER A 153 -14.89 10.78 18.78
N VAL A 154 -16.20 10.55 18.86
CA VAL A 154 -16.91 10.25 20.12
C VAL A 154 -16.28 9.05 20.84
N GLY A 155 -15.88 8.01 20.11
CA GLY A 155 -15.22 6.84 20.68
C GLY A 155 -13.87 7.17 21.33
N CYS A 156 -13.14 8.15 20.79
CA CYS A 156 -11.88 8.62 21.37
C CYS A 156 -12.10 9.24 22.77
N LEU A 157 -13.14 10.08 22.89
CA LEU A 157 -13.50 10.73 24.16
C LEU A 157 -13.83 9.72 25.26
N TYR A 158 -14.69 8.73 24.97
CA TYR A 158 -15.02 7.68 25.93
C TYR A 158 -13.80 6.84 26.33
N LYS A 159 -12.91 6.54 25.38
CA LYS A 159 -11.69 5.78 25.64
C LYS A 159 -10.74 6.53 26.57
N TRP A 160 -10.57 7.84 26.40
CA TRP A 160 -9.71 8.63 27.29
C TRP A 160 -10.26 8.75 28.69
N VAL A 161 -11.57 8.99 28.85
CA VAL A 161 -12.21 9.03 30.17
C VAL A 161 -12.12 7.66 30.88
N ALA A 162 -12.26 6.56 30.13
CA ALA A 162 -12.14 5.21 30.70
C ALA A 162 -10.71 4.89 31.18
N ASN A 163 -9.69 5.43 30.50
CA ASN A 163 -8.28 5.24 30.87
C ASN A 163 -7.81 6.20 31.97
N ALA A 164 -8.51 7.32 32.19
CA ALA A 164 -8.20 8.32 33.21
C ALA A 164 -8.79 7.97 34.59
N LYS A 165 -9.54 6.87 34.70
CA LYS A 165 -10.21 6.40 35.91
C LYS A 165 -9.49 5.20 36.49
#